data_AF-F4RUL8-F1
#
_entry.id   AF-F4RUL8-F1
#
_cell.length_a   1.000
_cell.length_b   1.000
_cell.length_c   1.000
_cell.angle_alpha   90.00
_cell.angle_beta   90.00
_cell.angle_gamma   90.00
#
_symmetry.space_group_name_H-M   'P 1'
#
loop_
_entity.id
_entity.type
_entity.pdbx_description
1 polymer ?
#
loop_
_entity_poly.entity_id
_entity_poly.type
_entity_poly.pdbx_seq_one_letter_code
_entity_poly.pdbx_strand_id
1 'polypeptide(L)'
;MRSFDLFLLVLAIVFASSTGKSIPTTTATLTDKQTIQAESGFSIESGYSVEITQSFEVTFSTITNYNATIQTACRQGSVASVLGAFNEIHTAMNRLSKNFVISLVLSRQAAVSCASRYTELLMQFQLLIRTVSDYPMMIMACQPLMLRYSRQFQMMNSYFSRCGINMNSLLQKQVGFDARIWLKFGISFEAGLGF
;
A
#
# COMPACT_ATOMS: atom_id res chain seq x y z
N MET A 1 2.04 3.37 -27.32
CA MET A 1 3.06 2.31 -27.11
C MET A 1 4.29 2.90 -26.42
N ARG A 2 4.20 3.28 -25.13
CA ARG A 2 5.33 3.87 -24.35
C ARG A 2 5.56 3.21 -22.98
N SER A 3 4.69 2.26 -22.59
CA SER A 3 4.75 1.61 -21.27
C SER A 3 5.64 0.37 -21.24
N PHE A 4 6.05 -0.15 -22.41
CA PHE A 4 6.91 -1.35 -22.50
C PHE A 4 8.38 -1.01 -22.28
N ASP A 5 8.83 0.18 -22.70
CA ASP A 5 10.23 0.61 -22.56
C ASP A 5 10.62 0.88 -21.11
N LEU A 6 9.70 1.41 -20.29
CA LEU A 6 9.98 1.65 -18.88
C LEU A 6 10.13 0.34 -18.09
N PHE A 7 9.36 -0.69 -18.46
CA PHE A 7 9.43 -2.00 -17.81
C PHE A 7 10.73 -2.74 -18.15
N LEU A 8 11.20 -2.62 -19.40
CA LEU A 8 12.50 -3.17 -19.83
C LEU A 8 13.67 -2.42 -19.20
N LEU A 9 13.57 -1.10 -19.01
CA LEU A 9 14.60 -0.30 -18.35
C LEU A 9 14.75 -0.68 -16.86
N VAL A 10 13.63 -0.87 -16.14
CA VAL A 10 13.64 -1.29 -14.74
C VAL A 10 14.18 -2.72 -14.60
N LEU A 11 13.83 -3.63 -15.52
CA LEU A 11 14.41 -4.98 -15.55
C LEU A 11 15.92 -4.96 -15.82
N ALA A 12 16.39 -4.09 -16.72
CA ALA A 12 17.81 -3.96 -17.05
C ALA A 12 18.65 -3.45 -15.88
N ILE A 13 18.13 -2.51 -15.08
CA ILE A 13 18.80 -1.98 -13.87
C ILE A 13 18.90 -3.06 -12.79
N VAL A 14 17.86 -3.89 -12.64
CA VAL A 14 17.85 -5.02 -11.70
C VAL A 14 18.84 -6.11 -12.13
N PHE A 15 18.98 -6.40 -13.43
CA PHE A 15 19.93 -7.39 -13.93
C PHE A 15 21.40 -6.92 -13.86
N ALA A 16 21.67 -5.65 -14.17
CA ALA A 16 23.03 -5.09 -14.12
C ALA A 16 23.62 -5.07 -12.71
N SER A 17 22.78 -4.96 -11.68
CA SER A 17 23.23 -5.00 -10.27
C SER A 17 23.60 -6.41 -9.77
N SER A 18 23.27 -7.46 -10.53
CA SER A 18 23.59 -8.87 -10.17
C SER A 18 24.90 -9.39 -10.76
N THR A 19 25.53 -8.64 -11.67
CA THR A 19 26.83 -9.00 -12.25
C THR A 19 27.79 -7.85 -12.00
N GLY A 20 28.63 -7.98 -10.97
CA GLY A 20 29.61 -6.96 -10.57
C GLY A 20 30.65 -6.67 -11.67
N LYS A 21 30.26 -5.90 -12.69
CA LYS A 21 31.13 -5.37 -13.73
C LYS A 21 30.94 -3.86 -13.83
N SER A 22 31.98 -3.13 -13.43
CA SER A 22 32.16 -1.72 -13.70
C SER A 22 32.24 -1.46 -15.22
N ILE A 23 31.49 -0.49 -15.73
CA ILE A 23 31.55 -0.03 -17.13
C ILE A 23 32.18 1.37 -17.17
N PRO A 24 33.07 1.66 -18.15
CA PRO A 24 34.00 2.79 -18.11
C PRO A 24 33.39 4.11 -18.62
N THR A 25 33.99 5.20 -18.16
CA THR A 25 33.74 6.59 -18.58
C THR A 25 34.22 6.82 -20.02
N THR A 26 33.34 7.26 -20.91
CA THR A 26 33.73 7.81 -22.22
C THR A 26 33.16 9.21 -22.39
N THR A 27 34.08 10.17 -22.42
CA THR A 27 33.89 11.58 -22.78
C THR A 27 33.49 11.70 -24.25
N ALA A 28 32.42 12.46 -24.54
CA ALA A 28 32.16 12.95 -25.89
C ALA A 28 31.76 14.42 -25.80
N THR A 29 32.66 15.29 -26.27
CA THR A 29 32.44 16.70 -26.52
C THR A 29 31.78 16.87 -27.88
N LEU A 30 30.62 17.51 -27.96
CA LEU A 30 30.17 18.17 -29.19
C LEU A 30 29.22 19.32 -28.87
N THR A 31 29.72 20.50 -29.22
CA THR A 31 29.11 21.82 -29.18
C THR A 31 27.95 21.87 -30.16
N ASP A 32 26.72 22.16 -29.70
CA ASP A 32 25.89 23.15 -30.37
C ASP A 32 24.74 23.65 -29.48
N LYS A 33 24.47 24.94 -29.58
CA LYS A 33 23.50 25.67 -28.76
C LYS A 33 22.07 25.25 -29.10
N GLN A 34 21.46 24.44 -28.24
CA GLN A 34 20.03 24.53 -27.96
C GLN A 34 19.84 24.72 -26.47
N THR A 35 19.54 25.97 -26.10
CA THR A 35 19.01 26.35 -24.79
C THR A 35 17.65 25.68 -24.62
N ILE A 36 17.66 24.44 -24.12
CA ILE A 36 16.49 23.89 -23.43
C ILE A 36 16.63 24.39 -22.00
N GLN A 37 15.83 25.40 -21.66
CA GLN A 37 15.61 25.79 -20.27
C GLN A 37 15.20 24.55 -19.50
N ALA A 38 16.07 24.09 -18.61
CA ALA A 38 15.69 23.14 -17.58
C ALA A 38 14.68 23.85 -16.66
N GLU A 39 13.40 23.61 -16.90
CA GLU A 39 12.36 23.90 -15.91
C GLU A 39 12.64 23.02 -14.68
N SER A 40 13.26 23.68 -13.70
CA SER A 40 13.15 23.45 -12.26
C SER A 40 12.76 22.04 -11.78
N GLY A 41 13.77 21.27 -11.36
CA GLY A 41 13.77 20.69 -10.01
C GLY A 41 12.80 19.55 -9.67
N PHE A 42 12.30 18.77 -10.62
CA PHE A 42 11.61 17.51 -10.28
C PHE A 42 12.63 16.40 -10.02
N SER A 43 13.10 16.28 -8.78
CA SER A 43 13.85 15.10 -8.37
C SER A 43 12.93 13.89 -8.50
N ILE A 44 13.37 12.82 -9.16
CA ILE A 44 12.60 11.59 -9.35
C ILE A 44 12.07 11.05 -8.01
N GLU A 45 12.82 11.23 -6.92
CA GLU A 45 12.38 10.91 -5.55
C GLU A 45 11.17 11.73 -5.09
N SER A 46 11.09 13.01 -5.49
CA SER A 46 9.97 13.90 -5.12
C SER A 46 8.67 13.49 -5.80
N GLY A 47 8.72 13.06 -7.07
CA GLY A 47 7.55 12.59 -7.81
C GLY A 47 6.89 11.35 -7.24
N TYR A 48 7.70 10.33 -6.94
CA TYR A 48 7.17 9.10 -6.33
C TYR A 48 6.62 9.33 -4.92
N SER A 49 7.24 10.25 -4.16
CA SER A 49 6.74 10.62 -2.82
C SER A 49 5.34 11.25 -2.87
N VAL A 50 5.02 12.00 -3.93
CA VAL A 50 3.70 12.64 -4.12
C VAL A 50 2.66 11.60 -4.52
N GLU A 51 2.98 10.71 -5.47
CA GLU A 51 2.04 9.68 -5.95
C GLU A 51 1.64 8.70 -4.85
N ILE A 52 2.60 8.24 -4.04
CA ILE A 52 2.29 7.33 -2.93
C ILE A 52 1.49 8.01 -1.83
N THR A 53 1.82 9.27 -1.53
CA THR A 53 1.09 10.10 -0.56
C THR A 53 -0.36 10.28 -0.98
N GLN A 54 -0.60 10.66 -2.23
CA GLN A 54 -1.94 10.82 -2.79
C GLN A 54 -2.69 9.48 -2.79
N SER A 55 -2.00 8.37 -3.06
CA SER A 55 -2.62 7.03 -3.03
C SER A 55 -3.08 6.65 -1.63
N PHE A 56 -2.31 6.99 -0.60
CA PHE A 56 -2.72 6.81 0.80
C PHE A 56 -3.95 7.67 1.12
N GLU A 57 -3.95 8.94 0.72
CA GLU A 57 -5.05 9.88 1.00
C GLU A 57 -6.35 9.48 0.32
N VAL A 58 -6.28 9.06 -0.96
CA VAL A 58 -7.44 8.53 -1.68
C VAL A 58 -7.98 7.30 -0.97
N THR A 59 -7.11 6.36 -0.61
CA THR A 59 -7.54 5.10 0.03
C THR A 59 -8.14 5.34 1.41
N PHE A 60 -7.52 6.21 2.21
CA PHE A 60 -8.04 6.63 3.51
C PHE A 60 -9.41 7.29 3.39
N SER A 61 -9.56 8.20 2.42
CA SER A 61 -10.84 8.86 2.14
C SER A 61 -11.91 7.87 1.69
N THR A 62 -11.56 6.90 0.83
CA THR A 62 -12.47 5.82 0.42
C THR A 62 -12.96 5.02 1.62
N ILE A 63 -12.06 4.57 2.50
CA ILE A 63 -12.41 3.83 3.73
C ILE A 63 -13.37 4.67 4.59
N THR A 64 -13.02 5.94 4.83
CA THR A 64 -13.80 6.85 5.68
C THR A 64 -15.20 7.08 5.12
N ASN A 65 -15.32 7.31 3.81
CA ASN A 65 -16.59 7.58 3.15
C ASN A 65 -17.57 6.40 3.20
N TYR A 66 -17.07 5.17 3.30
CA TYR A 66 -17.92 3.98 3.41
C TYR A 66 -18.34 3.62 4.83
N ASN A 67 -17.86 4.30 5.88
CA ASN A 67 -18.24 4.04 7.28
C ASN A 67 -19.78 4.04 7.47
N ALA A 68 -20.45 5.12 7.09
CA ALA A 68 -21.90 5.26 7.27
C ALA A 68 -22.69 4.27 6.40
N THR A 69 -22.21 4.04 5.17
CA THR A 69 -22.82 3.09 4.23
C THR A 69 -22.77 1.67 4.78
N ILE A 70 -21.60 1.22 5.27
CA ILE A 70 -21.44 -0.12 5.86
C ILE A 70 -22.29 -0.24 7.13
N GLN A 71 -22.28 0.76 8.00
CA GLN A 71 -23.11 0.73 9.21
C GLN A 71 -24.61 0.60 8.89
N THR A 72 -25.10 1.37 7.92
CA THR A 72 -26.51 1.34 7.49
C THR A 72 -26.85 -0.01 6.85
N ALA A 73 -25.99 -0.49 5.95
CA ALA A 73 -26.18 -1.78 5.28
C ALA A 73 -26.20 -2.96 6.26
N CYS A 74 -25.31 -2.95 7.27
CA CYS A 74 -25.31 -3.96 8.33
C CYS A 74 -26.63 -3.96 9.11
N ARG A 75 -27.14 -2.79 9.51
CA ARG A 75 -28.43 -2.66 10.21
C ARG A 75 -29.62 -3.14 9.38
N GLN A 76 -29.54 -2.97 8.05
CA GLN A 76 -30.58 -3.41 7.11
C GLN A 76 -30.43 -4.87 6.69
N GLY A 77 -29.38 -5.58 7.12
CA GLY A 77 -29.09 -6.94 6.67
C GLY A 77 -28.67 -7.05 5.20
N SER A 78 -28.25 -5.94 4.56
CA SER A 78 -27.87 -5.92 3.15
C SER A 78 -26.43 -6.40 2.95
N VAL A 79 -26.25 -7.71 2.76
CA VAL A 79 -24.95 -8.32 2.45
C VAL A 79 -24.34 -7.74 1.17
N ALA A 80 -25.16 -7.56 0.13
CA ALA A 80 -24.71 -7.05 -1.16
C ALA A 80 -24.10 -5.65 -1.05
N SER A 81 -24.71 -4.75 -0.25
CA SER A 81 -24.20 -3.40 -0.05
C SER A 81 -22.89 -3.38 0.75
N VAL A 82 -22.76 -4.24 1.78
CA VAL A 82 -21.51 -4.37 2.54
C VAL A 82 -20.38 -4.89 1.64
N LEU A 83 -20.63 -5.94 0.85
CA LEU A 83 -19.66 -6.49 -0.09
C LEU A 83 -19.28 -5.49 -1.19
N GLY A 84 -20.26 -4.74 -1.70
CA GLY A 84 -20.02 -3.66 -2.66
C GLY A 84 -19.05 -2.61 -2.10
N ALA A 85 -19.32 -2.10 -0.90
CA ALA A 85 -18.45 -1.13 -0.23
C ALA A 85 -17.02 -1.67 -0.02
N PHE A 86 -16.88 -2.91 0.47
CA PHE A 86 -15.56 -3.50 0.62
C PHE A 86 -14.85 -3.79 -0.71
N ASN A 87 -15.56 -4.03 -1.82
CA ASN A 87 -14.93 -4.19 -3.13
C ASN A 87 -14.36 -2.86 -3.66
N GLU A 88 -15.05 -1.75 -3.41
CA GLU A 88 -14.57 -0.40 -3.76
C GLU A 88 -13.32 -0.04 -2.94
N ILE A 89 -13.34 -0.29 -1.63
CA ILE A 89 -12.16 -0.14 -0.76
C ILE A 89 -11.02 -1.04 -1.25
N HIS A 90 -11.32 -2.26 -1.68
CA HIS A 90 -10.31 -3.22 -2.13
C HIS A 90 -9.66 -2.75 -3.44
N THR A 91 -10.42 -2.07 -4.30
CA THR A 91 -9.92 -1.44 -5.51
C THR A 91 -8.96 -0.30 -5.19
N ALA A 92 -9.30 0.57 -4.22
CA ALA A 92 -8.40 1.61 -3.75
C ALA A 92 -7.11 1.03 -3.12
N MET A 93 -7.25 0.03 -2.25
CA MET A 93 -6.11 -0.69 -1.64
C MET A 93 -5.20 -1.36 -2.67
N ASN A 94 -5.76 -1.94 -3.74
CA ASN A 94 -4.96 -2.49 -4.83
C ASN A 94 -4.11 -1.42 -5.52
N ARG A 95 -4.70 -0.26 -5.81
CA ARG A 95 -3.96 0.87 -6.42
C ARG A 95 -2.83 1.34 -5.50
N LEU A 96 -3.14 1.52 -4.21
CA LEU A 96 -2.14 1.85 -3.20
C LEU A 96 -1.00 0.82 -3.16
N SER A 97 -1.32 -0.48 -3.10
CA SER A 97 -0.30 -1.54 -3.01
C SER A 97 0.66 -1.53 -4.21
N LYS A 98 0.17 -1.23 -5.43
CA LYS A 98 1.00 -1.15 -6.63
C LYS A 98 1.96 0.03 -6.55
N ASN A 99 1.46 1.20 -6.19
CA ASN A 99 2.27 2.42 -6.03
C ASN A 99 3.27 2.28 -4.87
N PHE A 100 2.88 1.55 -3.82
CA PHE A 100 3.71 1.27 -2.66
C PHE A 100 4.92 0.41 -2.99
N VAL A 101 4.75 -0.65 -3.79
CA VAL A 101 5.88 -1.47 -4.26
C VAL A 101 6.87 -0.64 -5.08
N ILE A 102 6.37 0.20 -5.99
CA ILE A 102 7.21 1.07 -6.81
C ILE A 102 8.02 2.04 -5.93
N SER A 103 7.37 2.62 -4.91
CA SER A 103 7.98 3.66 -4.07
C SER A 103 9.02 3.10 -3.08
N LEU A 104 8.78 1.92 -2.50
CA LEU A 104 9.68 1.35 -1.48
C LEU A 104 10.95 0.70 -2.05
N VAL A 105 10.96 0.31 -3.32
CA VAL A 105 12.19 -0.11 -4.00
C VAL A 105 13.21 1.05 -4.08
N LEU A 106 12.74 2.29 -4.01
CA LEU A 106 13.53 3.46 -4.36
C LEU A 106 14.05 4.26 -3.15
N SER A 107 13.44 4.15 -1.96
CA SER A 107 13.95 4.88 -0.76
C SER A 107 13.50 4.29 0.58
N ARG A 108 14.48 4.01 1.46
CA ARG A 108 14.23 3.60 2.86
C ARG A 108 13.61 4.72 3.69
N GLN A 109 13.89 5.98 3.38
CA GLN A 109 13.35 7.12 4.11
C GLN A 109 11.85 7.32 3.81
N ALA A 110 11.43 7.06 2.58
CA ALA A 110 10.02 7.03 2.21
C ALA A 110 9.24 5.95 2.99
N ALA A 111 9.89 4.84 3.37
CA ALA A 111 9.29 3.76 4.13
C ALA A 111 8.80 4.21 5.52
N VAL A 112 9.56 5.06 6.20
CA VAL A 112 9.18 5.56 7.54
C VAL A 112 7.91 6.41 7.45
N SER A 113 7.87 7.35 6.49
CA SER A 113 6.69 8.20 6.27
C SER A 113 5.46 7.38 5.86
N CYS A 114 5.64 6.35 5.03
CA CYS A 114 4.56 5.45 4.63
C CYS A 114 4.06 4.57 5.78
N ALA A 115 4.92 4.21 6.74
CA ALA A 115 4.53 3.36 7.87
C ALA A 115 3.50 4.04 8.77
N SER A 116 3.63 5.35 9.03
CA SER A 116 2.63 6.11 9.79
C SER A 116 1.29 6.13 9.07
N ARG A 117 1.28 6.51 7.79
CA ARG A 117 0.07 6.56 6.95
C ARG A 117 -0.60 5.20 6.82
N TYR A 118 0.18 4.14 6.69
CA TYR A 118 -0.34 2.78 6.65
C TYR A 118 -0.95 2.34 7.98
N THR A 119 -0.33 2.73 9.10
CA THR A 119 -0.88 2.48 10.44
C THR A 119 -2.23 3.17 10.61
N GLU A 120 -2.35 4.44 10.24
CA GLU A 120 -3.61 5.19 10.26
C GLU A 120 -4.69 4.56 9.38
N LEU A 121 -4.31 4.12 8.18
CA LEU A 121 -5.19 3.41 7.26
C LEU A 121 -5.73 2.11 7.87
N LEU A 122 -4.86 1.31 8.49
CA LEU A 122 -5.27 0.08 9.17
C LEU A 122 -6.21 0.38 10.34
N MET A 123 -5.95 1.45 11.10
CA MET A 123 -6.84 1.87 12.19
C MET A 123 -8.24 2.26 11.68
N GLN A 124 -8.33 2.99 10.55
CA GLN A 124 -9.62 3.28 9.94
C GLN A 124 -10.32 2.03 9.42
N PHE A 125 -9.57 1.13 8.78
CA PHE A 125 -10.12 -0.15 8.33
C PHE A 125 -10.63 -0.99 9.51
N GLN A 126 -9.97 -0.94 10.67
CA GLN A 126 -10.41 -1.60 11.89
C GLN A 126 -11.82 -1.15 12.32
N LEU A 127 -12.16 0.13 12.14
CA LEU A 127 -13.49 0.64 12.49
C LEU A 127 -14.58 0.01 11.61
N LEU A 128 -14.30 -0.19 10.31
CA LEU A 128 -15.20 -0.88 9.39
C LEU A 128 -15.42 -2.33 9.81
N ILE A 129 -14.34 -3.08 10.01
CA ILE A 129 -14.47 -4.49 10.39
C ILE A 129 -15.04 -4.67 11.78
N ARG A 130 -14.84 -3.72 12.71
CA ARG A 130 -15.51 -3.70 14.03
C ARG A 130 -17.01 -3.60 13.84
N THR A 131 -17.48 -2.65 13.03
CA THR A 131 -18.90 -2.48 12.70
C THR A 131 -19.50 -3.76 12.12
N VAL A 132 -18.80 -4.41 11.20
CA VAL A 132 -19.23 -5.67 10.59
C VAL A 132 -19.23 -6.82 11.60
N SER A 133 -18.29 -6.81 12.54
CA SER A 133 -18.12 -7.89 13.51
C SER A 133 -19.26 -8.02 14.52
N ASP A 134 -20.13 -7.03 14.59
CA ASP A 134 -21.35 -7.06 15.41
C ASP A 134 -22.49 -7.84 14.74
N TYR A 135 -22.31 -8.26 13.47
CA TYR A 135 -23.33 -8.94 12.67
C TYR A 135 -22.79 -10.30 12.14
N PRO A 136 -23.14 -11.44 12.78
CA PRO A 136 -22.57 -12.75 12.45
C PRO A 136 -22.70 -13.17 10.97
N MET A 137 -23.84 -12.88 10.35
CA MET A 137 -24.07 -13.14 8.92
C MET A 137 -23.06 -12.37 8.03
N MET A 138 -22.74 -11.14 8.41
CA MET A 138 -21.81 -10.30 7.65
C MET A 138 -20.37 -10.78 7.77
N ILE A 139 -19.98 -11.34 8.92
CA ILE A 139 -18.66 -11.96 9.10
C ILE A 139 -18.46 -13.07 8.07
N MET A 140 -19.41 -14.02 7.99
CA MET A 140 -19.32 -15.13 7.05
C MET A 140 -19.29 -14.65 5.59
N ALA A 141 -20.17 -13.71 5.24
CA ALA A 141 -20.25 -13.19 3.88
C ALA A 141 -18.97 -12.44 3.45
N CYS A 142 -18.35 -11.67 4.34
CA CYS A 142 -17.16 -10.89 4.04
C CYS A 142 -15.87 -11.72 4.06
N GLN A 143 -15.87 -12.92 4.64
CA GLN A 143 -14.67 -13.72 4.87
C GLN A 143 -13.80 -13.93 3.60
N PRO A 144 -14.35 -14.29 2.42
CA PRO A 144 -13.53 -14.46 1.22
C PRO A 144 -12.82 -13.17 0.79
N LEU A 145 -13.48 -12.02 0.98
CA LEU A 145 -12.92 -10.72 0.64
C LEU A 145 -11.87 -10.28 1.67
N MET A 146 -12.08 -10.56 2.95
CA MET A 146 -11.11 -10.30 4.02
C MET A 146 -9.82 -11.11 3.85
N LEU A 147 -9.88 -12.34 3.33
CA LEU A 147 -8.68 -13.10 2.96
C LEU A 147 -7.87 -12.46 1.82
N ARG A 148 -8.50 -11.68 0.94
CA ARG A 148 -7.78 -10.92 -0.10
C ARG A 148 -7.04 -9.73 0.51
N TYR A 149 -7.70 -9.01 1.42
CA TYR A 149 -7.06 -7.96 2.21
C TYR A 149 -5.88 -8.50 3.05
N SER A 150 -6.06 -9.64 3.71
CA SER A 150 -5.01 -10.31 4.50
C SER A 150 -3.71 -10.46 3.70
N ARG A 151 -3.81 -10.99 2.48
CA ARG A 151 -2.66 -11.17 1.58
C ARG A 151 -2.02 -9.83 1.18
N GLN A 152 -2.82 -8.80 0.92
CA GLN A 152 -2.30 -7.46 0.62
C GLN A 152 -1.56 -6.86 1.82
N PHE A 153 -2.12 -6.96 3.02
CA PHE A 153 -1.49 -6.45 4.23
C PHE A 153 -0.18 -7.19 4.55
N GLN A 154 -0.17 -8.51 4.42
CA GLN A 154 1.05 -9.31 4.54
C GLN A 154 2.13 -8.88 3.55
N MET A 155 1.75 -8.65 2.30
CA MET A 155 2.67 -8.16 1.27
C MET A 155 3.24 -6.79 1.65
N MET A 156 2.41 -5.81 2.03
CA MET A 156 2.88 -4.47 2.45
C MET A 156 3.77 -4.54 3.70
N ASN A 157 3.38 -5.34 4.70
CA ASN A 157 4.19 -5.59 5.91
C ASN A 157 5.55 -6.19 5.59
N SER A 158 5.63 -7.09 4.60
CA SER A 158 6.91 -7.69 4.19
C SER A 158 7.88 -6.64 3.63
N TYR A 159 7.39 -5.64 2.89
CA TYR A 159 8.23 -4.55 2.41
C TYR A 159 8.70 -3.64 3.53
N PHE A 160 7.82 -3.29 4.49
CA PHE A 160 8.24 -2.56 5.68
C PHE A 160 9.32 -3.31 6.46
N SER A 161 9.17 -4.63 6.63
CA SER A 161 10.18 -5.47 7.29
C SER A 161 11.52 -5.44 6.56
N ARG A 162 11.53 -5.47 5.22
CA ARG A 162 12.76 -5.33 4.41
C ARG A 162 13.44 -3.97 4.59
N CYS A 163 12.67 -2.93 4.88
CA CYS A 163 13.18 -1.60 5.25
C CYS A 163 13.58 -1.49 6.74
N GLY A 164 13.45 -2.57 7.53
CA GLY A 164 13.74 -2.60 8.96
C GLY A 164 12.64 -2.00 9.84
N ILE A 165 11.41 -1.87 9.32
CA ILE A 165 10.25 -1.34 10.06
C ILE A 165 9.40 -2.52 10.54
N ASN A 166 9.23 -2.61 11.86
CA ASN A 166 8.35 -3.60 12.48
C ASN A 166 6.92 -3.04 12.64
N MET A 167 6.07 -3.30 11.65
CA MET A 167 4.68 -2.82 11.65
C MET A 167 3.85 -3.35 12.83
N ASN A 168 4.13 -4.55 13.32
CA ASN A 168 3.40 -5.13 14.45
C ASN A 168 3.67 -4.33 15.73
N SER A 169 4.93 -3.97 15.96
CA SER A 169 5.30 -3.11 17.08
C SER A 169 4.64 -1.74 16.98
N LEU A 170 4.55 -1.17 15.77
CA LEU A 170 3.86 0.11 15.56
C LEU A 170 2.36 0.01 15.84
N LEU A 171 1.69 -1.04 15.34
CA LEU A 171 0.26 -1.26 15.56
C LEU A 171 -0.07 -1.51 17.03
N GLN A 172 0.75 -2.31 17.73
CA GLN A 172 0.55 -2.55 19.17
C GLN A 172 0.71 -1.31 20.03
N LYS A 173 1.47 -0.30 19.56
CA LYS A 173 1.59 1.00 20.23
C LYS A 173 0.43 1.94 19.92
N GLN A 174 -0.40 1.66 18.92
CA GLN A 174 -1.54 2.49 18.60
C GLN A 174 -2.66 2.30 19.61
N VAL A 175 -3.12 3.42 20.17
CA VAL A 175 -4.28 3.43 21.05
C VAL A 175 -5.51 2.94 20.28
N GLY A 176 -6.18 1.92 20.82
CA GLY A 176 -7.41 1.38 20.25
C GLY A 176 -7.23 0.30 19.19
N PHE A 177 -5.99 -0.07 18.82
CA PHE A 177 -5.75 -1.26 18.01
C PHE A 177 -6.20 -2.52 18.76
N ASP A 178 -6.97 -3.38 18.11
CA ASP A 178 -7.49 -4.62 18.70
C ASP A 178 -7.35 -5.78 17.71
N ALA A 179 -6.24 -6.52 17.83
CA ALA A 179 -5.93 -7.68 17.01
C ALA A 179 -7.05 -8.73 16.99
N ARG A 180 -7.85 -8.85 18.07
CA ARG A 180 -8.92 -9.85 18.16
C ARG A 180 -10.03 -9.61 17.14
N ILE A 181 -10.27 -8.35 16.77
CA ILE A 181 -11.28 -8.01 15.74
C ILE A 181 -10.82 -8.51 14.38
N TRP A 182 -9.55 -8.36 14.05
CA TRP A 182 -8.96 -8.85 12.80
C TRP A 182 -8.98 -10.37 12.70
N LEU A 183 -8.72 -11.07 13.83
CA LEU A 183 -8.77 -12.52 13.90
C LEU A 183 -10.18 -13.09 13.61
N LYS A 184 -11.27 -12.37 13.94
CA LYS A 184 -12.63 -12.78 13.56
C LYS A 184 -12.80 -12.94 12.03
N PHE A 185 -11.96 -12.26 11.25
CA PHE A 185 -11.97 -12.32 9.79
C PHE A 185 -10.79 -13.14 9.22
N GLY A 186 -10.06 -13.87 10.07
CA GLY A 186 -8.90 -14.67 9.66
C GLY A 186 -7.67 -13.85 9.30
N ILE A 187 -7.59 -12.60 9.75
CA ILE A 187 -6.43 -11.73 9.53
C ILE A 187 -5.57 -11.75 10.79
N SER A 188 -4.34 -12.27 10.67
CA SER A 188 -3.30 -12.18 11.69
C SER A 188 -2.22 -11.24 11.25
N PHE A 189 -1.78 -10.38 12.18
CA PHE A 189 -0.61 -9.54 12.00
C PHE A 189 0.64 -10.17 12.60
N GLU A 190 0.55 -11.29 13.33
CA GLU A 190 1.74 -11.91 13.90
C GLU A 190 2.77 -12.17 12.80
N ALA A 191 4.01 -11.72 13.08
CA ALA A 191 5.13 -11.99 12.19
C ALA A 191 5.20 -13.51 12.08
N GLY A 192 5.24 -14.02 10.85
CA GLY A 192 5.40 -15.45 10.61
C GLY A 192 6.54 -15.97 11.46
N LEU A 193 6.20 -16.67 12.54
CA LEU A 193 7.01 -17.79 12.98
C LEU A 193 6.80 -18.80 11.88
N GLY A 194 7.77 -18.85 10.95
CA GLY A 194 7.96 -20.02 10.14
C GLY A 194 8.06 -21.20 11.10
N PHE A 195 7.07 -22.08 11.03
CA PHE A 195 7.28 -23.48 11.42
C PHE A 195 8.06 -24.16 10.31
#